data_AF-A0A1G1X581-F1
#
_entry.id   AF-A0A1G1X581-F1
#
_cell.length_a   1.000
_cell.length_b   1.000
_cell.length_c   1.000
_cell.angle_alpha   90.00
_cell.angle_beta   90.00
_cell.angle_gamma   90.00
#
_symmetry.space_group_name_H-M   'P 1'
#
loop_
_entity.id
_entity.type
_entity.pdbx_description
1 polymer ?
#
loop_
_entity_poly.entity_id
_entity_poly.type
_entity_poly.pdbx_seq_one_letter_code
_entity_poly.pdbx_strand_id
1 'polypeptide(L)'
;MIPKFPEFKPLEMTDREEIIGYTSKFLPYSDFNFTSMWSWDIDGKIMVSELNGNLVVNFSDYVTSEPFYSLIGDNDIERAE
;
A
#
# COMPACT_ATOMS: atom_id res chain seq x y z
N MET A 1 5.51 -8.06 7.65
CA MET A 1 6.56 -7.04 7.55
C MET A 1 6.63 -6.61 6.11
N ILE A 2 6.19 -5.39 5.87
CA ILE A 2 6.21 -4.74 4.57
C ILE A 2 7.68 -4.38 4.26
N PRO A 3 8.20 -4.76 3.08
CA PRO A 3 9.59 -4.51 2.71
C PRO A 3 9.85 -3.03 2.45
N LYS A 4 11.12 -2.63 2.49
CA LYS A 4 11.56 -1.27 2.17
C LYS A 4 11.63 -1.07 0.65
N PHE A 5 11.15 0.06 0.17
CA PHE A 5 11.22 0.45 -1.24
C PHE A 5 12.68 0.49 -1.70
N PRO A 6 13.03 -0.06 -2.89
CA PRO A 6 12.14 -0.46 -3.99
C PRO A 6 11.67 -1.92 -3.96
N GLU A 7 11.87 -2.66 -2.87
CA GLU A 7 11.37 -4.03 -2.76
C GLU A 7 9.88 -4.03 -2.43
N PHE A 8 9.15 -4.97 -3.03
CA PHE A 8 7.71 -5.13 -2.86
C PHE A 8 7.36 -6.57 -2.53
N LYS A 9 6.26 -6.75 -1.80
CA LYS A 9 5.64 -8.07 -1.62
C LYS A 9 4.15 -8.01 -1.96
N PRO A 10 3.52 -9.14 -2.33
CA PRO A 10 2.07 -9.21 -2.46
C PRO A 10 1.39 -8.85 -1.14
N LEU A 11 0.23 -8.22 -1.24
CA LEU A 11 -0.65 -8.01 -0.10
C LEU A 11 -1.09 -9.38 0.45
N GLU A 12 -0.95 -9.57 1.76
CA GLU A 12 -1.37 -10.80 2.44
C GLU A 12 -2.32 -10.47 3.60
N MET A 13 -3.16 -11.44 3.98
CA MET A 13 -4.08 -11.27 5.12
C MET A 13 -3.34 -10.89 6.42
N THR A 14 -2.12 -11.41 6.59
CA THR A 14 -1.24 -11.16 7.73
C THR A 14 -0.71 -9.72 7.81
N ASP A 15 -0.82 -8.93 6.74
CA ASP A 15 -0.37 -7.52 6.73
C ASP A 15 -1.40 -6.56 7.32
N ARG A 16 -2.59 -7.04 7.70
CA ARG A 16 -3.71 -6.21 8.16
C ARG A 16 -3.31 -5.21 9.24
N GLU A 17 -2.66 -5.70 10.30
CA GLU A 17 -2.30 -4.85 11.45
C GLU A 17 -1.25 -3.81 11.05
N GLU A 18 -0.31 -4.19 10.20
CA GLU A 18 0.76 -3.31 9.72
C GLU A 18 0.18 -2.18 8.84
N ILE A 19 -0.71 -2.52 7.88
CA ILE A 19 -1.40 -1.54 7.02
C ILE A 19 -2.28 -0.59 7.83
N ILE A 20 -2.99 -1.10 8.84
CA ILE A 20 -3.78 -0.25 9.76
C ILE A 20 -2.84 0.69 10.54
N GLY A 21 -1.64 0.25 10.89
CA GLY A 21 -0.61 1.08 11.50
C GLY A 21 -0.25 2.32 10.66
N TYR A 22 -0.14 2.18 9.33
CA TYR A 22 0.11 3.32 8.44
C TYR A 22 -1.12 4.21 8.24
N THR A 23 -2.30 3.62 8.13
CA THR A 23 -3.50 4.28 7.59
C THR A 23 -4.41 4.89 8.65
N SER A 24 -4.37 4.40 9.89
CA SER A 24 -5.27 4.81 10.99
C SER A 24 -5.15 6.28 11.42
N LYS A 25 -4.03 6.95 11.09
CA LYS A 25 -3.82 8.37 11.36
C LYS A 25 -4.50 9.31 10.36
N PHE A 26 -5.08 8.78 9.30
CA PHE A 26 -5.73 9.54 8.24
C PHE A 26 -7.26 9.35 8.25
N LEU A 27 -7.97 10.18 7.47
CA LEU A 27 -9.38 9.94 7.18
C LEU A 27 -9.56 8.61 6.44
N PRO A 28 -10.74 7.97 6.53
CA PRO A 28 -10.97 6.68 5.89
C PRO A 28 -11.03 6.82 4.37
N TYR A 29 -9.90 6.59 3.70
CA TYR A 29 -9.80 6.50 2.25
C TYR A 29 -10.04 5.05 1.81
N SER A 30 -10.95 4.81 0.88
CA SER A 30 -11.30 3.47 0.39
C SER A 30 -10.09 2.72 -0.13
N ASP A 31 -9.22 3.40 -0.89
CA ASP A 31 -8.12 2.75 -1.61
C ASP A 31 -7.00 2.30 -0.65
N PHE A 32 -6.92 2.91 0.52
CA PHE A 32 -5.96 2.56 1.58
C PHE A 32 -6.62 1.83 2.76
N ASN A 33 -7.90 1.49 2.66
CA ASN A 33 -8.54 0.63 3.63
C ASN A 33 -8.13 -0.82 3.37
N PHE A 34 -7.56 -1.50 4.36
CA PHE A 34 -7.11 -2.90 4.22
C PHE A 34 -8.20 -3.82 3.68
N THR A 35 -9.42 -3.73 4.20
CA THR A 35 -10.54 -4.59 3.77
C THR A 35 -10.88 -4.34 2.31
N SER A 36 -10.88 -3.08 1.87
CA SER A 36 -11.07 -2.73 0.46
C SER A 36 -9.94 -3.27 -0.41
N MET A 37 -8.68 -3.00 -0.07
CA MET A 37 -7.52 -3.51 -0.82
C MET A 37 -7.58 -5.04 -0.97
N TRP A 38 -7.78 -5.75 0.15
CA TRP A 38 -7.86 -7.22 0.15
C TRP A 38 -9.04 -7.77 -0.64
N SER A 39 -10.22 -7.13 -0.55
CA SER A 39 -11.43 -7.63 -1.24
C SER A 39 -11.38 -7.40 -2.74
N TRP A 40 -10.72 -6.33 -3.19
CA TRP A 40 -10.62 -5.96 -4.60
C TRP A 40 -9.40 -6.55 -5.30
N ASP A 41 -8.44 -7.12 -4.55
CA ASP A 41 -7.28 -7.80 -5.12
C ASP A 41 -7.58 -9.23 -5.61
N ILE A 42 -8.57 -9.35 -6.49
CA ILE A 42 -9.06 -10.63 -7.01
C ILE A 42 -8.00 -11.41 -7.82
N ASP A 43 -6.99 -10.71 -8.34
CA ASP A 43 -5.92 -11.27 -9.15
C ASP A 43 -4.58 -11.39 -8.36
N GLY A 44 -4.54 -10.98 -7.09
CA GLY A 44 -3.31 -10.99 -6.29
C GLY A 44 -2.22 -10.06 -6.83
N LYS A 45 -2.61 -8.93 -7.42
CA LYS A 45 -1.73 -7.96 -8.08
C LYS A 45 -1.37 -6.77 -7.19
N ILE A 46 -2.07 -6.56 -6.07
CA ILE A 46 -1.71 -5.47 -5.16
C ILE A 46 -0.38 -5.81 -4.48
N MET A 47 0.61 -4.94 -4.66
CA MET A 47 1.90 -5.06 -4.00
C MET A 47 2.12 -3.91 -3.03
N VAL A 48 2.73 -4.19 -1.88
CA VAL A 48 2.98 -3.21 -0.83
C VAL A 48 4.48 -3.08 -0.55
N SER A 49 4.88 -1.86 -0.21
CA SER A 49 6.23 -1.47 0.18
C SER A 49 6.17 -0.28 1.15
N GLU A 50 7.27 0.01 1.83
CA GLU A 50 7.42 1.16 2.71
C GLU A 50 8.52 2.09 2.19
N LEU A 51 8.25 3.39 2.21
CA LEU A 51 9.23 4.42 1.86
C LEU A 51 9.21 5.53 2.90
N ASN A 52 10.27 5.68 3.68
CA ASN A 52 10.43 6.75 4.68
C ASN A 52 9.26 6.83 5.68
N GLY A 53 8.69 5.71 6.11
CA GLY A 53 7.52 5.65 6.99
C GLY A 53 6.18 5.87 6.29
N ASN A 54 6.17 5.98 4.95
CA ASN A 54 4.97 6.04 4.13
C ASN A 54 4.65 4.66 3.56
N LEU A 55 3.37 4.32 3.47
CA LEU A 55 2.93 3.11 2.78
C LEU A 55 2.87 3.39 1.28
N VAL A 56 3.62 2.64 0.49
CA VAL A 56 3.59 2.65 -0.97
C VAL A 56 2.82 1.42 -1.45
N VAL A 57 1.87 1.63 -2.35
CA VAL A 57 1.06 0.57 -2.93
C VAL A 57 1.19 0.62 -4.45
N ASN A 58 1.47 -0.53 -5.04
CA ASN A 58 1.34 -0.76 -6.47
C ASN A 58 -0.05 -1.36 -6.72
N PHE A 59 -0.95 -0.54 -7.25
CA PHE A 59 -2.29 -0.93 -7.64
C PHE A 59 -2.31 -1.39 -9.10
N SER A 60 -3.40 -2.03 -9.50
CA SER A 60 -3.72 -2.25 -10.92
C SER A 60 -4.96 -1.44 -11.26
N ASP A 61 -4.91 -0.69 -12.35
CA ASP A 61 -6.07 0.05 -12.84
C ASP A 61 -7.21 -0.93 -13.19
N TYR A 62 -8.43 -0.65 -12.72
CA TYR A 62 -9.56 -1.56 -12.86
C TYR A 62 -10.04 -1.73 -14.32
N VAL A 63 -9.66 -0.84 -15.24
CA VAL A 63 -10.10 -0.87 -16.64
C VAL A 63 -9.04 -1.50 -17.54
N THR A 64 -7.78 -1.11 -17.35
CA THR A 64 -6.64 -1.46 -18.20
C THR A 64 -5.77 -2.57 -17.61
N SER A 65 -5.89 -2.84 -16.31
CA SER A 65 -4.95 -3.69 -15.55
C SER A 65 -3.50 -3.19 -15.55
N GLU A 66 -3.23 -1.97 -16.01
CA GLU A 66 -1.88 -1.41 -15.95
C GLU A 66 -1.51 -1.07 -14.50
N PRO A 67 -0.28 -1.39 -14.06
CA PRO A 67 0.16 -1.09 -12.72
C PRO A 67 0.39 0.41 -12.54
N PHE A 68 0.01 0.94 -11.38
CA PHE A 68 0.33 2.32 -11.01
C PHE A 68 0.65 2.42 -9.52
N TYR A 69 1.56 3.33 -9.18
CA TYR A 69 1.91 3.60 -7.80
C TYR A 69 1.00 4.66 -7.18
N SER A 70 0.65 4.44 -5.93
CA SER A 70 0.10 5.45 -5.05
C SER A 70 0.71 5.29 -3.66
N LEU A 71 0.59 6.31 -2.83
CA LEU A 71 1.19 6.31 -1.50
C LEU A 71 0.34 7.07 -0.50
N ILE A 72 0.43 6.66 0.77
CA ILE A 72 -0.19 7.36 1.90
C ILE A 72 0.82 7.49 3.03
N GLY A 73 0.90 8.70 3.58
CA GLY A 73 1.86 9.02 4.63
C GLY A 73 2.03 10.52 4.80
N ASP A 74 2.80 10.90 5.82
CA ASP A 74 3.06 12.28 6.26
C ASP A 74 4.57 12.60 6.32
N ASN A 75 5.40 11.69 5.81
CA ASN A 75 6.85 11.86 5.75
C ASN A 75 7.30 12.26 4.35
N ASP A 76 8.40 13.01 4.28
CA ASP A 76 9.04 13.41 3.03
C ASP A 76 9.60 12.20 2.27
N ILE A 77 9.16 12.06 1.02
CA ILE A 77 9.55 10.94 0.13
C ILE A 77 10.98 11.09 -0.39
N GLU A 78 11.54 12.30 -0.39
CA GLU A 78 12.91 12.57 -0.85
C GLU A 78 13.92 12.59 0.31
N ARG A 79 13.46 12.37 1.55
CA ARG A 79 14.36 12.32 2.69
C ARG A 79 15.43 11.23 2.47
N ALA A 80 16.68 11.66 2.44
CA ALA A 80 17.84 10.80 2.56
C ALA A 80 18.07 10.50 4.06
N GLU A 81 18.28 9.23 4.40
CA GLU A 81 18.74 8.80 5.72
C GLU A 81 20.21 9.15 5.97
#